data_AF-A0A367R3I1-F1
#
_entry.id   AF-A0A367R3I1-F1
#
_cell.length_a   1.000
_cell.length_b   1.000
_cell.length_c   1.000
_cell.angle_alpha   90.00
_cell.angle_beta   90.00
_cell.angle_gamma   90.00
#
_symmetry.space_group_name_H-M   'P 1'
#
loop_
_entity.id
_entity.type
_entity.pdbx_description
1 polymer ?
#
loop_
_entity_poly.entity_id
_entity_poly.type
_entity_poly.pdbx_seq_one_letter_code
_entity_poly.pdbx_strand_id
1 'polypeptide(L)'
;MNLWLGEILATNEVGETWKQKAREAALVDKLRAKAFGIAPENVDEMIEKRSHLLKSVFPAFSEFCQATLQVQPQEMLQGLWGLWLPLGIKLASQRQQSGRPLIQGILGGQGTGKTTMSKILILILDHLGYRTVSLSLDDLYKTYSDRLLLTQQDPRLIWRGPPGTHDIDLGLNVLDQIRELQSPVMLPRFDKSAYGGAGDRTTSEMVTDVDIVLFEGWFVGVRPIDPDLFDTAPPPIVTDEDRAFAREMNLRLNDYLPLWERLDSLIVLYPTDYRCSLEWRKQAEQQMIAAGKSGMTNADIEQFVNYFWRSLHPELFIKPLVKDTTVVDMVIEIHPDRSFGQVYCDRTEGVTSQANQLET
;
A
#
# COMPACT_ATOMS: atom_id res chain seq x y z
N MET A 1 -9.00 2.91 24.71
CA MET A 1 -7.54 3.15 24.69
C MET A 1 -6.89 2.10 25.57
N ASN A 2 -5.98 1.28 25.03
CA ASN A 2 -5.30 0.23 25.77
C ASN A 2 -4.31 0.86 26.75
N LEU A 3 -4.75 1.12 27.99
CA LEU A 3 -3.97 1.81 29.04
C LEU A 3 -2.58 1.17 29.26
N TRP A 4 -2.45 -0.12 29.00
CA TRP A 4 -1.20 -0.88 29.15
C TRP A 4 -0.12 -0.55 28.10
N LEU A 5 -0.46 0.05 26.95
CA LEU A 5 0.55 0.44 25.95
C LEU A 5 1.46 1.55 26.45
N GLY A 6 0.92 2.48 27.25
CA GLY A 6 1.71 3.53 27.89
C GLY A 6 2.70 2.98 28.92
N GLU A 7 2.35 1.87 29.57
CA GLU A 7 3.23 1.19 30.55
C GLU A 7 4.50 0.66 29.89
N ILE A 8 4.43 0.19 28.63
CA ILE A 8 5.61 -0.29 27.89
C ILE A 8 6.64 0.83 27.73
N LEU A 9 6.19 2.05 27.46
CA LEU A 9 7.06 3.20 27.23
C LEU A 9 7.60 3.81 28.54
N ALA A 10 6.85 3.69 29.63
CA ALA A 10 7.21 4.26 30.93
C ALA A 10 8.12 3.36 31.78
N THR A 11 8.14 2.06 31.53
CA THR A 11 8.85 1.09 32.37
C THR A 11 10.14 0.59 31.71
N ASN A 12 11.28 0.73 32.40
CA ASN A 12 12.52 0.06 32.04
C ASN A 12 12.57 -1.40 32.52
N GLU A 13 11.63 -1.80 33.39
CA GLU A 13 11.54 -3.14 33.96
C GLU A 13 10.31 -3.90 33.45
N VAL A 14 10.42 -5.22 33.47
CA VAL A 14 9.40 -6.19 33.05
C VAL A 14 8.23 -6.18 34.04
N GLY A 15 7.28 -5.28 33.86
CA GLY A 15 5.98 -5.38 34.52
C GLY A 15 5.20 -6.59 33.98
N GLU A 16 5.03 -7.65 34.77
CA GLU A 16 4.24 -8.84 34.41
C GLU A 16 2.82 -8.49 33.93
N THR A 17 2.24 -7.40 34.47
CA THR A 17 0.86 -6.98 34.18
C THR A 17 0.62 -6.51 32.75
N TRP A 18 1.54 -5.76 32.13
CA TRP A 18 1.34 -5.32 30.74
C TRP A 18 1.63 -6.47 29.77
N LYS A 19 2.63 -7.32 30.06
CA LYS A 19 2.95 -8.49 29.24
C LYS A 19 1.76 -9.44 29.15
N GLN A 20 1.09 -9.72 30.27
CA GLN A 20 -0.13 -10.53 30.28
C GLN A 20 -1.24 -9.93 29.40
N LYS A 21 -1.56 -8.64 29.58
CA LYS A 21 -2.58 -7.96 28.76
C LYS A 21 -2.22 -7.95 27.27
N ALA A 22 -0.94 -7.81 26.95
CA ALA A 22 -0.44 -7.83 25.59
C ALA A 22 -0.58 -9.22 24.94
N ARG A 23 -0.29 -10.30 25.69
CA ARG A 23 -0.49 -11.69 25.26
C ARG A 23 -1.98 -11.97 24.98
N GLU A 24 -2.84 -11.63 25.92
CA GLU A 24 -4.30 -11.80 25.79
C GLU A 24 -4.83 -11.02 24.58
N ALA A 25 -4.45 -9.76 24.43
CA ALA A 25 -4.85 -8.93 23.29
C ALA A 25 -4.34 -9.47 21.94
N ALA A 26 -3.15 -10.07 21.92
CA ALA A 26 -2.57 -10.63 20.69
C ALA A 26 -3.25 -11.95 20.26
N LEU A 27 -3.77 -12.74 21.20
CA LEU A 27 -4.39 -14.04 20.92
C LEU A 27 -5.92 -13.98 20.76
N VAL A 28 -6.59 -12.95 21.28
CA VAL A 28 -8.05 -12.77 21.14
C VAL A 28 -8.46 -12.58 19.67
N ASP A 29 -7.69 -11.81 18.91
CA ASP A 29 -7.92 -11.59 17.48
C ASP A 29 -7.24 -12.69 16.66
N LYS A 30 -7.95 -13.81 16.46
CA LYS A 30 -7.42 -15.01 15.78
C LYS A 30 -6.98 -14.74 14.34
N LEU A 31 -7.67 -13.85 13.63
CA LEU A 31 -7.32 -13.53 12.24
C LEU A 31 -6.01 -12.76 12.20
N ARG A 32 -5.87 -11.74 13.05
CA ARG A 32 -4.63 -10.95 13.14
C ARG A 32 -3.47 -11.77 13.69
N ALA A 33 -3.72 -12.62 14.69
CA ALA A 33 -2.73 -13.53 15.24
C ALA A 33 -2.16 -14.42 14.14
N LYS A 34 -3.04 -15.08 13.37
CA LYS A 34 -2.64 -15.89 12.21
C LYS A 34 -1.88 -15.07 11.16
N ALA A 35 -2.35 -13.87 10.81
CA ALA A 35 -1.73 -13.00 9.81
C ALA A 35 -0.27 -12.62 10.13
N PHE A 36 0.04 -12.48 11.42
CA PHE A 36 1.38 -12.18 11.92
C PHE A 36 2.13 -13.40 12.47
N GLY A 37 1.60 -14.62 12.32
CA GLY A 37 2.25 -15.85 12.82
C GLY A 37 2.39 -15.90 14.34
N ILE A 38 1.45 -15.30 15.07
CA ILE A 38 1.40 -15.31 16.54
C ILE A 38 0.54 -16.47 17.00
N ALA A 39 1.11 -17.32 17.83
CA ALA A 39 0.48 -18.50 18.39
C ALA A 39 0.83 -18.64 19.89
N PRO A 40 0.08 -19.42 20.68
CA PRO A 40 0.34 -19.58 22.13
C PRO A 40 1.77 -19.98 22.47
N GLU A 41 2.44 -20.72 21.59
CA GLU A 41 3.81 -21.19 21.74
C GLU A 41 4.89 -20.12 21.53
N ASN A 42 4.59 -19.04 20.79
CA ASN A 42 5.59 -18.02 20.43
C ASN A 42 5.19 -16.58 20.85
N VAL A 43 3.98 -16.40 21.39
CA VAL A 43 3.44 -15.07 21.73
C VAL A 43 4.35 -14.30 22.67
N ASP A 44 5.00 -14.98 23.60
CA ASP A 44 5.87 -14.36 24.61
C ASP A 44 7.08 -13.68 23.97
N GLU A 45 7.78 -14.41 23.10
CA GLU A 45 8.92 -13.92 22.34
C GLU A 45 8.49 -12.77 21.40
N MET A 46 7.36 -12.93 20.72
CA MET A 46 6.85 -11.93 19.78
C MET A 46 6.47 -10.61 20.47
N ILE A 47 5.86 -10.69 21.66
CA ILE A 47 5.50 -9.50 22.46
C ILE A 47 6.75 -8.83 23.02
N GLU A 48 7.74 -9.60 23.47
CA GLU A 48 9.01 -9.05 23.95
C GLU A 48 9.77 -8.32 22.84
N LYS A 49 9.97 -8.98 21.70
CA LYS A 49 10.62 -8.38 20.53
C LYS A 49 9.90 -7.11 20.07
N ARG A 50 8.56 -7.14 20.02
CA ARG A 50 7.75 -5.97 19.65
C ARG A 50 7.87 -4.84 20.67
N SER A 51 7.97 -5.15 21.97
CA SER A 51 8.12 -4.13 23.02
C SER A 51 9.47 -3.42 22.95
N HIS A 52 10.56 -4.14 22.67
CA HIS A 52 11.87 -3.55 22.45
C HIS A 52 11.88 -2.66 21.21
N LEU A 53 11.29 -3.14 20.11
CA LEU A 53 11.18 -2.35 18.89
C LEU A 53 10.32 -1.10 19.10
N LEU A 54 9.20 -1.20 19.84
CA LEU A 54 8.36 -0.06 20.19
C LEU A 54 9.19 1.02 20.90
N LYS A 55 9.94 0.65 21.95
CA LYS A 55 10.79 1.60 22.70
C LYS A 55 11.83 2.28 21.81
N SER A 56 12.42 1.53 20.88
CA SER A 56 13.43 2.05 19.96
C SER A 56 12.83 3.03 18.93
N VAL A 57 11.69 2.67 18.35
CA VAL A 57 11.01 3.41 17.27
C VAL A 57 10.23 4.64 17.78
N PHE A 58 9.74 4.59 19.03
CA PHE A 58 8.78 5.57 19.53
C PHE A 58 9.24 7.04 19.48
N PRO A 59 10.51 7.40 19.75
CA PRO A 59 10.98 8.79 19.63
C PRO A 59 10.83 9.34 18.21
N ALA A 60 11.37 8.65 17.21
CA ALA A 60 11.29 9.06 15.80
C ALA A 60 9.84 9.02 15.30
N PHE A 61 9.06 8.03 15.71
CA PHE A 61 7.63 7.96 15.42
C PHE A 61 6.85 9.15 16.00
N SER A 62 7.19 9.57 17.23
CA SER A 62 6.53 10.70 17.89
C SER A 62 6.80 12.01 17.14
N GLU A 63 8.05 12.22 16.73
CA GLU A 63 8.42 13.36 15.88
C GLU A 63 7.67 13.32 14.55
N PHE A 64 7.60 12.16 13.90
CA PHE A 64 6.83 11.98 12.66
C PHE A 64 5.34 12.33 12.84
N CYS A 65 4.70 11.84 13.91
CA CYS A 65 3.30 12.15 14.20
C CYS A 65 3.06 13.65 14.38
N GLN A 66 3.94 14.34 15.10
CA GLN A 66 3.79 15.77 15.38
C GLN A 66 4.13 16.63 14.16
N ALA A 67 5.26 16.37 13.50
CA ALA A 67 5.76 17.20 12.41
C ALA A 67 5.04 16.95 11.08
N THR A 68 4.68 15.69 10.79
CA THR A 68 4.10 15.32 9.49
C THR A 68 2.58 15.18 9.55
N LEU A 69 2.06 14.51 10.57
CA LEU A 69 0.62 14.20 10.65
C LEU A 69 -0.17 15.23 11.47
N GLN A 70 0.52 16.05 12.29
CA GLN A 70 -0.09 17.01 13.20
C GLN A 70 -1.09 16.36 14.19
N VAL A 71 -0.79 15.16 14.64
CA VAL A 71 -1.58 14.39 15.63
C VAL A 71 -0.74 14.02 16.85
N GLN A 72 -1.38 13.75 17.98
CA GLN A 72 -0.65 13.26 19.16
C GLN A 72 -0.19 11.80 18.92
N PRO A 73 1.06 11.44 19.25
CA PRO A 73 1.57 10.08 19.07
C PRO A 73 0.72 9.00 19.75
N GLN A 74 0.08 9.35 20.87
CA GLN A 74 -0.79 8.48 21.65
C GLN A 74 -2.04 8.04 20.89
N GLU A 75 -2.55 8.88 19.98
CA GLU A 75 -3.70 8.56 19.11
C GLU A 75 -3.35 7.44 18.13
N MET A 76 -2.08 7.38 17.71
CA MET A 76 -1.58 6.44 16.70
C MET A 76 -0.89 5.22 17.31
N LEU A 77 -0.67 5.21 18.63
CA LEU A 77 0.07 4.17 19.35
C LEU A 77 -0.56 2.78 19.19
N GLN A 78 -1.89 2.71 19.14
CA GLN A 78 -2.59 1.45 18.89
C GLN A 78 -2.33 0.90 17.47
N GLY A 79 -2.28 1.77 16.46
CA GLY A 79 -1.92 1.39 15.09
C GLY A 79 -0.46 0.96 14.98
N LEU A 80 0.44 1.68 15.65
CA LEU A 80 1.85 1.31 15.73
C LEU A 80 2.03 -0.09 16.32
N TRP A 81 1.43 -0.34 17.49
CA TRP A 81 1.55 -1.63 18.17
C TRP A 81 0.85 -2.77 17.44
N GLY A 82 -0.38 -2.54 16.97
CA GLY A 82 -1.26 -3.57 16.46
C GLY A 82 -1.01 -3.95 15.00
N LEU A 83 -0.42 -3.04 14.22
CA LEU A 83 -0.26 -3.20 12.78
C LEU A 83 1.16 -2.91 12.30
N TRP A 84 1.69 -1.70 12.48
CA TRP A 84 2.91 -1.31 11.77
C TRP A 84 4.17 -2.00 12.31
N LEU A 85 4.32 -2.15 13.63
CA LEU A 85 5.44 -2.91 14.20
C LEU A 85 5.45 -4.39 13.79
N PRO A 86 4.36 -5.16 13.95
CA PRO A 86 4.36 -6.55 13.50
C PRO A 86 4.53 -6.67 11.98
N LEU A 87 4.01 -5.73 11.20
CA LEU A 87 4.24 -5.70 9.75
C LEU A 87 5.71 -5.45 9.40
N GLY A 88 6.37 -4.47 10.04
CA GLY A 88 7.81 -4.22 9.86
C GLY A 88 8.66 -5.44 10.21
N ILE A 89 8.35 -6.12 11.32
CA ILE A 89 9.02 -7.37 11.70
C ILE A 89 8.81 -8.47 10.64
N LYS A 90 7.59 -8.61 10.11
CA LYS A 90 7.27 -9.58 9.05
C LYS A 90 8.06 -9.29 7.77
N LEU A 91 8.11 -8.05 7.31
CA LEU A 91 8.86 -7.64 6.11
C LEU A 91 10.37 -7.85 6.28
N ALA A 92 10.92 -7.48 7.43
CA ALA A 92 12.32 -7.76 7.78
C ALA A 92 12.63 -9.26 7.74
N SER A 93 11.74 -10.10 8.27
CA SER A 93 11.89 -11.56 8.23
C SER A 93 11.86 -12.10 6.79
N GLN A 94 10.93 -11.65 5.95
CA GLN A 94 10.84 -12.04 4.54
C GLN A 94 12.09 -11.63 3.74
N ARG A 95 12.60 -10.41 3.99
CA ARG A 95 13.84 -9.94 3.38
C ARG A 95 15.05 -10.78 3.82
N GLN A 96 15.12 -11.16 5.09
CA GLN A 96 16.19 -12.02 5.60
C GLN A 96 16.14 -13.43 4.98
N GLN A 97 14.95 -14.04 4.93
CA GLN A 97 14.75 -15.40 4.40
C GLN A 97 15.00 -15.50 2.90
N SER A 98 14.62 -14.49 2.13
CA SER A 98 14.81 -14.48 0.67
C SER A 98 16.27 -14.23 0.25
N GLY A 99 17.10 -13.64 1.13
CA GLY A 99 18.50 -13.35 0.82
C GLY A 99 18.73 -12.30 -0.27
N ARG A 100 17.68 -11.66 -0.78
CA ARG A 100 17.71 -10.64 -1.85
C ARG A 100 16.76 -9.49 -1.55
N PRO A 101 16.87 -8.33 -2.23
CA PRO A 101 15.95 -7.22 -2.01
C PRO A 101 14.49 -7.62 -2.17
N LEU A 102 13.67 -7.21 -1.20
CA LEU A 102 12.24 -7.52 -1.12
C LEU A 102 11.44 -6.42 -1.83
N ILE A 103 10.56 -6.80 -2.74
CA ILE A 103 9.61 -5.89 -3.39
C ILE A 103 8.22 -6.20 -2.84
N GLN A 104 7.78 -5.41 -1.88
CA GLN A 104 6.47 -5.53 -1.24
C GLN A 104 5.45 -4.64 -1.96
N GLY A 105 4.46 -5.26 -2.59
CA GLY A 105 3.33 -4.56 -3.20
C GLY A 105 2.32 -4.08 -2.16
N ILE A 106 1.82 -2.85 -2.30
CA ILE A 106 0.77 -2.29 -1.45
C ILE A 106 -0.33 -1.70 -2.33
N LEU A 107 -1.49 -2.39 -2.37
CA LEU A 107 -2.69 -1.88 -3.00
C LEU A 107 -3.51 -1.07 -2.02
N GLY A 108 -4.07 0.05 -2.47
CA GLY A 108 -5.09 0.76 -1.70
C GLY A 108 -5.64 1.96 -2.45
N GLY A 109 -6.95 2.19 -2.34
CA GLY A 109 -7.59 3.35 -2.97
C GLY A 109 -7.08 4.70 -2.46
N GLN A 110 -7.61 5.79 -3.02
CA GLN A 110 -7.33 7.12 -2.52
C GLN A 110 -7.82 7.27 -1.06
N GLY A 111 -6.99 7.85 -0.20
CA GLY A 111 -7.34 8.11 1.20
C GLY A 111 -7.15 6.94 2.17
N THR A 112 -6.75 5.74 1.70
CA THR A 112 -6.55 4.56 2.58
C THR A 112 -5.28 4.59 3.43
N GLY A 113 -4.41 5.60 3.25
CA GLY A 113 -3.22 5.80 4.09
C GLY A 113 -1.94 5.12 3.60
N LYS A 114 -1.85 4.65 2.34
CA LYS A 114 -0.63 4.02 1.75
C LYS A 114 0.65 4.80 2.01
N THR A 115 0.65 6.11 1.74
CA THR A 115 1.82 6.99 1.93
C THR A 115 2.21 7.08 3.40
N THR A 116 1.23 7.21 4.31
CA THR A 116 1.48 7.22 5.75
C THR A 116 2.07 5.89 6.22
N MET A 117 1.47 4.78 5.80
CA MET A 117 1.98 3.44 6.13
C MET A 117 3.40 3.24 5.61
N SER A 118 3.70 3.65 4.37
CA SER A 118 5.03 3.51 3.78
C SER A 118 6.08 4.28 4.55
N LYS A 119 5.80 5.54 4.95
CA LYS A 119 6.72 6.34 5.76
C LYS A 119 6.97 5.74 7.14
N ILE A 120 5.92 5.22 7.79
CA ILE A 120 6.04 4.57 9.11
C ILE A 120 6.84 3.26 8.98
N LEU A 121 6.60 2.47 7.94
CA LEU A 121 7.34 1.22 7.71
C LEU A 121 8.82 1.48 7.39
N ILE A 122 9.14 2.51 6.59
CA ILE A 122 10.53 2.92 6.34
C ILE A 122 11.24 3.22 7.67
N LEU A 123 10.60 4.01 8.54
CA LEU A 123 11.14 4.33 9.86
C LEU A 123 11.36 3.06 10.70
N ILE A 124 10.36 2.17 10.78
CA ILE A 124 10.49 0.91 11.54
C ILE A 124 11.59 0.01 10.98
N LEU A 125 11.69 -0.12 9.66
CA LEU A 125 12.66 -0.98 9.00
C LEU A 125 14.09 -0.44 9.10
N ASP A 126 14.27 0.87 9.13
CA ASP A 126 15.56 1.52 9.41
C ASP A 126 16.07 1.13 10.81
N HIS A 127 15.19 1.18 11.83
CA HIS A 127 15.51 0.69 13.18
C HIS A 127 15.78 -0.83 13.24
N LEU A 128 15.33 -1.59 12.25
CA LEU A 128 15.64 -3.02 12.08
C LEU A 128 16.89 -3.25 11.21
N GLY A 129 17.56 -2.20 10.77
CA GLY A 129 18.81 -2.25 10.00
C GLY A 129 18.64 -2.43 8.50
N TYR A 130 17.44 -2.17 7.94
CA TYR A 130 17.17 -2.35 6.52
C TYR A 130 16.97 -1.01 5.80
N ARG A 131 17.68 -0.82 4.69
CA ARG A 131 17.48 0.34 3.82
C ARG A 131 16.22 0.16 2.98
N THR A 132 15.22 0.97 3.28
CA THR A 132 13.88 0.86 2.67
C THR A 132 13.55 2.10 1.85
N VAL A 133 13.04 1.92 0.64
CA VAL A 133 12.55 3.01 -0.22
C VAL A 133 11.07 2.80 -0.56
N SER A 134 10.33 3.89 -0.79
CA SER A 134 9.00 3.80 -1.39
C SER A 134 9.04 4.21 -2.85
N LEU A 135 8.47 3.37 -3.71
CA LEU A 135 8.16 3.68 -5.09
C LEU A 135 6.64 3.79 -5.21
N SER A 136 6.13 4.94 -5.63
CA SER A 136 4.71 5.06 -5.95
C SER A 136 4.49 4.65 -7.40
N LEU A 137 3.38 3.97 -7.70
CA LEU A 137 2.94 3.79 -9.09
C LEU A 137 2.77 5.15 -9.78
N ASP A 138 2.38 6.19 -9.03
CA ASP A 138 2.28 7.55 -9.55
C ASP A 138 3.64 8.15 -9.94
N ASP A 139 4.76 7.68 -9.38
CA ASP A 139 6.10 8.11 -9.81
C ASP A 139 6.44 7.60 -11.22
N LEU A 140 5.72 6.58 -11.69
CA LEU A 140 5.88 5.96 -12.99
C LEU A 140 4.94 6.54 -14.04
N TYR A 141 4.25 7.66 -13.81
CA TYR A 141 3.48 8.29 -14.87
C TYR A 141 4.36 8.60 -16.09
N LYS A 142 3.79 8.45 -17.28
CA LYS A 142 4.42 8.92 -18.54
C LYS A 142 4.71 10.41 -18.45
N THR A 143 5.65 10.93 -19.24
CA THR A 143 5.94 12.39 -19.28
C THR A 143 4.74 13.19 -19.74
N TYR A 144 4.72 14.50 -19.50
CA TYR A 144 3.65 15.38 -19.99
C TYR A 144 3.50 15.27 -21.52
N SER A 145 4.60 15.28 -22.27
CA SER A 145 4.58 15.13 -23.73
C SER A 145 3.99 13.79 -24.18
N ASP A 146 4.37 12.68 -23.54
CA ASP A 146 3.84 11.36 -23.90
C ASP A 146 2.34 11.26 -23.60
N ARG A 147 1.88 11.90 -22.51
CA ARG A 147 0.45 11.94 -22.19
C ARG A 147 -0.34 12.80 -23.18
N LEU A 148 0.23 13.88 -23.71
CA LEU A 148 -0.42 14.64 -24.80
C LEU A 148 -0.63 13.78 -26.05
N LEU A 149 0.35 12.95 -26.41
CA LEU A 149 0.21 11.98 -27.50
C LEU A 149 -0.84 10.92 -27.18
N LEU A 150 -0.86 10.42 -25.94
CA LEU A 150 -1.84 9.44 -25.48
C LEU A 150 -3.27 9.97 -25.56
N THR A 151 -3.51 11.23 -25.16
CA THR A 151 -4.84 11.85 -25.27
C THR A 151 -5.26 12.10 -26.72
N GLN A 152 -4.32 12.25 -27.66
CA GLN A 152 -4.66 12.29 -29.10
C GLN A 152 -5.12 10.92 -29.62
N GLN A 153 -4.56 9.83 -29.08
CA GLN A 153 -4.92 8.46 -29.46
C GLN A 153 -6.22 8.01 -28.79
N ASP A 154 -6.41 8.34 -27.52
CA ASP A 154 -7.63 8.08 -26.76
C ASP A 154 -8.04 9.33 -25.96
N PRO A 155 -8.96 10.16 -26.50
CA PRO A 155 -9.42 11.38 -25.84
C PRO A 155 -10.10 11.15 -24.48
N ARG A 156 -10.49 9.92 -24.15
CA ARG A 156 -11.09 9.59 -22.85
C ARG A 156 -10.07 9.62 -21.72
N LEU A 157 -8.78 9.50 -22.02
CA LEU A 157 -7.69 9.61 -21.04
C LEU A 157 -7.35 11.06 -20.71
N ILE A 158 -8.32 11.73 -20.09
CA ILE A 158 -8.25 13.14 -19.70
C ILE A 158 -7.31 13.39 -18.53
N TRP A 159 -7.16 12.40 -17.63
CA TRP A 159 -6.31 12.49 -16.45
C TRP A 159 -5.32 11.33 -16.39
N ARG A 160 -4.13 11.63 -15.86
CA ARG A 160 -3.20 10.60 -15.38
C ARG A 160 -3.88 9.77 -14.30
N GLY A 161 -3.71 8.46 -14.33
CA GLY A 161 -4.30 7.58 -13.33
C GLY A 161 -4.63 6.18 -13.84
N PRO A 162 -5.48 6.07 -14.88
CA PRO A 162 -5.91 4.78 -15.39
C PRO A 162 -4.78 3.94 -16.01
N PRO A 163 -5.02 2.64 -16.22
CA PRO A 163 -4.11 1.79 -16.99
C PRO A 163 -3.72 2.39 -18.35
N GLY A 164 -2.43 2.31 -18.67
CA GLY A 164 -1.82 2.88 -19.87
C GLY A 164 -1.23 4.27 -19.68
N THR A 165 -1.49 4.96 -18.56
CA THR A 165 -0.88 6.29 -18.30
C THR A 165 0.51 6.23 -17.66
N HIS A 166 1.06 5.03 -17.46
CA HIS A 166 2.34 4.79 -16.79
C HIS A 166 3.41 4.29 -17.77
N ASP A 167 4.67 4.50 -17.43
CA ASP A 167 5.84 3.96 -18.10
C ASP A 167 6.29 2.69 -17.39
N ILE A 168 5.89 1.56 -17.97
CA ILE A 168 6.09 0.23 -17.41
C ILE A 168 7.57 -0.14 -17.47
N ASP A 169 8.24 0.16 -18.59
CA ASP A 169 9.64 -0.15 -18.79
C ASP A 169 10.52 0.57 -17.77
N LEU A 170 10.21 1.83 -17.45
CA LEU A 170 10.87 2.56 -16.36
C LEU A 170 10.72 1.84 -15.02
N GLY A 171 9.52 1.38 -14.69
CA GLY A 171 9.26 0.62 -13.46
C GLY A 171 10.02 -0.70 -13.41
N LEU A 172 9.98 -1.47 -14.50
CA LEU A 172 10.69 -2.75 -14.62
C LEU A 172 12.20 -2.56 -14.44
N ASN A 173 12.78 -1.60 -15.15
CA ASN A 173 14.21 -1.30 -15.05
C ASN A 173 14.62 -0.97 -13.61
N VAL A 174 13.87 -0.13 -12.90
CA VAL A 174 14.18 0.24 -11.51
C VAL A 174 14.10 -0.97 -10.58
N LEU A 175 13.03 -1.76 -10.68
CA LEU A 175 12.82 -2.93 -9.82
C LEU A 175 13.87 -4.01 -10.08
N ASP A 176 14.23 -4.23 -11.35
CA ASP A 176 15.23 -5.23 -11.75
C ASP A 176 16.65 -4.78 -11.34
N GLN A 177 17.00 -3.49 -11.49
CA GLN A 177 18.27 -2.94 -10.98
C GLN A 177 18.41 -3.14 -9.47
N ILE A 178 17.35 -2.87 -8.70
CA ILE A 178 17.36 -3.11 -7.25
C ILE A 178 17.50 -4.60 -6.96
N ARG A 179 16.76 -5.47 -7.67
CA ARG A 179 16.83 -6.92 -7.48
C ARG A 179 18.23 -7.47 -7.73
N GLU A 180 18.93 -6.90 -8.71
CA GLU A 180 20.30 -7.25 -9.09
C GLU A 180 21.37 -6.61 -8.19
N LEU A 181 20.97 -5.95 -7.10
CA LEU A 181 21.87 -5.29 -6.15
C LEU A 181 22.74 -4.18 -6.80
N GLN A 182 22.25 -3.56 -7.87
CA GLN A 182 22.92 -2.39 -8.45
C GLN A 182 22.84 -1.21 -7.48
N SER A 183 23.90 -0.41 -7.40
CA SER A 183 24.01 0.74 -6.50
C SER A 183 24.99 1.77 -7.09
N PRO A 184 24.59 3.04 -7.29
CA PRO A 184 23.29 3.62 -6.99
C PRO A 184 22.21 3.27 -8.03
N VAL A 185 20.93 3.41 -7.63
CA VAL A 185 19.75 3.34 -8.52
C VAL A 185 19.06 4.71 -8.57
N MET A 186 18.59 5.11 -9.74
CA MET A 186 17.83 6.35 -9.93
C MET A 186 16.33 6.08 -9.82
N LEU A 187 15.75 6.37 -8.66
CA LEU A 187 14.35 6.16 -8.38
C LEU A 187 13.52 7.32 -8.96
N PRO A 188 12.59 7.08 -9.90
CA PRO A 188 11.84 8.15 -10.54
C PRO A 188 10.93 8.85 -9.54
N ARG A 189 10.65 10.14 -9.82
CA ARG A 189 9.73 10.97 -9.04
C ARG A 189 8.84 11.76 -9.98
N PHE A 190 7.61 12.02 -9.55
CA PHE A 190 6.63 12.76 -10.34
C PHE A 190 6.10 13.98 -9.60
N ASP A 191 6.20 15.16 -10.22
CA ASP A 191 5.62 16.40 -9.73
C ASP A 191 4.22 16.59 -10.30
N LYS A 192 3.20 16.43 -9.45
CA LYS A 192 1.78 16.60 -9.81
C LYS A 192 1.40 18.07 -10.07
N SER A 193 2.22 19.05 -9.66
CA SER A 193 1.93 20.48 -9.78
C SER A 193 2.44 21.10 -11.09
N ALA A 194 3.41 20.47 -11.74
CA ALA A 194 3.95 20.92 -13.02
C ALA A 194 2.85 21.08 -14.10
N TYR A 195 3.09 21.95 -15.08
CA TYR A 195 2.17 22.23 -16.19
C TYR A 195 0.73 22.55 -15.74
N GLY A 196 0.59 23.42 -14.73
CA GLY A 196 -0.72 23.84 -14.22
C GLY A 196 -1.51 22.71 -13.56
N GLY A 197 -0.83 21.73 -12.94
CA GLY A 197 -1.46 20.58 -12.28
C GLY A 197 -1.64 19.35 -13.17
N ALA A 198 -1.30 19.43 -14.46
CA ALA A 198 -1.27 18.25 -15.34
C ALA A 198 -0.17 17.25 -14.91
N GLY A 199 0.91 17.77 -14.33
CA GLY A 199 2.05 17.08 -13.75
C GLY A 199 3.11 16.66 -14.77
N ASP A 200 4.33 16.39 -14.31
CA ASP A 200 5.39 15.79 -15.13
C ASP A 200 6.43 15.07 -14.27
N ARG A 201 7.30 14.29 -14.92
CA ARG A 201 8.47 13.74 -14.25
C ARG A 201 9.35 14.87 -13.74
N THR A 202 9.91 14.65 -12.56
CA THR A 202 10.90 15.53 -11.95
C THR A 202 12.21 14.77 -11.73
N THR A 203 13.18 15.42 -11.11
CA THR A 203 14.49 14.84 -10.82
C THR A 203 14.34 13.53 -10.03
N SER A 204 14.89 12.44 -10.57
CA SER A 204 14.96 11.16 -9.87
C SER A 204 15.79 11.27 -8.60
N GLU A 205 15.38 10.52 -7.59
CA GLU A 205 16.10 10.38 -6.33
C GLU A 205 17.18 9.30 -6.47
N MET A 206 18.42 9.62 -6.10
CA MET A 206 19.50 8.64 -6.08
C MET A 206 19.47 7.86 -4.77
N VAL A 207 19.30 6.54 -4.87
CA VAL A 207 19.27 5.63 -3.70
C VAL A 207 20.39 4.61 -3.79
N THR A 208 20.86 4.12 -2.65
CA THR A 208 21.97 3.15 -2.57
C THR A 208 21.56 1.97 -1.69
N ASP A 209 22.07 0.79 -2.05
CA ASP A 209 22.03 -0.43 -1.22
C ASP A 209 20.63 -0.75 -0.67
N VAL A 210 19.62 -0.72 -1.54
CA VAL A 210 18.22 -0.90 -1.17
C VAL A 210 17.93 -2.35 -0.78
N ASP A 211 17.44 -2.56 0.43
CA ASP A 211 17.02 -3.88 0.91
C ASP A 211 15.54 -4.15 0.65
N ILE A 212 14.69 -3.14 0.79
CA ILE A 212 13.23 -3.30 0.72
C ILE A 212 12.64 -2.17 -0.11
N VAL A 213 11.82 -2.51 -1.10
CA VAL A 213 10.99 -1.58 -1.87
C VAL A 213 9.55 -1.74 -1.42
N LEU A 214 8.96 -0.66 -0.92
CA LEU A 214 7.52 -0.55 -0.72
C LEU A 214 6.91 0.02 -2.02
N PHE A 215 6.43 -0.86 -2.89
CA PHE A 215 5.82 -0.48 -4.16
C PHE A 215 4.31 -0.30 -3.97
N GLU A 216 3.86 0.95 -3.92
CA GLU A 216 2.49 1.28 -3.55
C GLU A 216 1.71 1.93 -4.70
N GLY A 217 0.40 1.67 -4.76
CA GLY A 217 -0.46 2.34 -5.74
C GLY A 217 -1.92 1.93 -5.66
N TRP A 218 -2.77 2.65 -6.40
CA TRP A 218 -4.21 2.47 -6.29
C TRP A 218 -4.74 1.20 -6.98
N PHE A 219 -3.96 0.61 -7.88
CA PHE A 219 -4.24 -0.68 -8.51
C PHE A 219 -3.03 -1.62 -8.57
N VAL A 220 -2.05 -1.47 -7.67
CA VAL A 220 -0.87 -2.37 -7.64
C VAL A 220 -1.29 -3.82 -7.44
N GLY A 221 -0.94 -4.69 -8.38
CA GLY A 221 -1.32 -6.11 -8.35
C GLY A 221 -2.72 -6.42 -8.90
N VAL A 222 -3.48 -5.44 -9.38
CA VAL A 222 -4.76 -5.67 -10.07
C VAL A 222 -4.49 -6.32 -11.44
N ARG A 223 -5.26 -7.38 -11.74
CA ARG A 223 -5.15 -8.16 -12.97
C ARG A 223 -6.39 -7.97 -13.85
N PRO A 224 -6.29 -8.19 -15.17
CA PRO A 224 -7.44 -8.21 -16.06
C PRO A 224 -8.49 -9.23 -15.59
N ILE A 225 -9.77 -8.89 -15.77
CA ILE A 225 -10.92 -9.74 -15.50
C ILE A 225 -11.65 -10.09 -16.81
N ASP A 226 -12.62 -11.00 -16.73
CA ASP A 226 -13.51 -11.33 -17.85
C ASP A 226 -14.26 -10.07 -18.34
N PRO A 227 -14.12 -9.67 -19.62
CA PRO A 227 -14.78 -8.49 -20.17
C PRO A 227 -16.32 -8.57 -20.20
N ASP A 228 -16.92 -9.74 -20.01
CA ASP A 228 -18.39 -9.89 -19.93
C ASP A 228 -18.94 -9.34 -18.61
N LEU A 229 -18.11 -9.25 -17.55
CA LEU A 229 -18.51 -8.66 -16.27
C LEU A 229 -18.90 -7.18 -16.38
N PHE A 230 -18.47 -6.47 -17.43
CA PHE A 230 -18.84 -5.08 -17.64
C PHE A 230 -20.29 -4.89 -18.08
N ASP A 231 -20.97 -5.93 -18.58
CA ASP A 231 -22.38 -5.82 -19.01
C ASP A 231 -23.33 -5.60 -17.84
N THR A 232 -22.95 -6.06 -16.65
CA THR A 232 -23.72 -5.90 -15.41
C THR A 232 -22.95 -5.09 -14.35
N ALA A 233 -21.99 -4.27 -14.80
CA ALA A 233 -21.18 -3.45 -13.92
C ALA A 233 -22.03 -2.49 -13.07
N PRO A 234 -21.63 -2.25 -11.81
CA PRO A 234 -22.27 -1.24 -10.98
C PRO A 234 -21.97 0.19 -11.47
N PRO A 235 -22.80 1.18 -11.08
CA PRO A 235 -22.49 2.59 -11.29
C PRO A 235 -21.12 2.94 -10.69
N PRO A 236 -20.33 3.82 -11.33
CA PRO A 236 -20.70 4.72 -12.42
C PRO A 236 -20.51 4.16 -13.85
N ILE A 237 -20.35 2.85 -14.04
CA ILE A 237 -20.29 2.22 -15.37
C ILE A 237 -21.72 1.90 -15.83
N VAL A 238 -22.37 2.83 -16.54
CA VAL A 238 -23.81 2.72 -16.86
C VAL A 238 -24.07 2.73 -18.36
N THR A 239 -23.40 3.62 -19.09
CA THR A 239 -23.57 3.79 -20.53
C THR A 239 -22.68 2.82 -21.32
N ASP A 240 -22.97 2.65 -22.61
CA ASP A 240 -22.11 1.83 -23.48
C ASP A 240 -20.71 2.44 -23.64
N GLU A 241 -20.60 3.77 -23.58
CA GLU A 241 -19.32 4.48 -23.57
C GLU A 241 -18.53 4.18 -22.28
N ASP A 242 -19.20 4.18 -21.11
CA ASP A 242 -18.54 3.81 -19.86
C ASP A 242 -18.06 2.36 -19.89
N ARG A 243 -18.89 1.43 -20.40
CA ARG A 243 -18.53 0.02 -20.55
C ARG A 243 -17.35 -0.17 -21.51
N ALA A 244 -17.36 0.53 -22.64
CA ALA A 244 -16.26 0.51 -23.60
C ALA A 244 -14.95 1.07 -23.00
N PHE A 245 -15.05 2.13 -22.20
CA PHE A 245 -13.91 2.67 -21.46
C PHE A 245 -13.37 1.67 -20.43
N ALA A 246 -14.23 1.08 -19.62
CA ALA A 246 -13.84 0.11 -18.61
C ALA A 246 -13.19 -1.15 -19.21
N ARG A 247 -13.71 -1.66 -20.34
CA ARG A 247 -13.12 -2.79 -21.09
C ARG A 247 -11.74 -2.45 -21.64
N GLU A 248 -11.55 -1.25 -22.16
CA GLU A 248 -10.25 -0.79 -22.64
C GLU A 248 -9.23 -0.69 -21.50
N MET A 249 -9.64 -0.15 -20.34
CA MET A 249 -8.78 -0.08 -19.16
C MET A 249 -8.41 -1.49 -18.65
N ASN A 250 -9.37 -2.41 -18.68
CA ASN A 250 -9.15 -3.82 -18.38
C ASN A 250 -8.14 -4.48 -19.33
N LEU A 251 -8.22 -4.20 -20.63
CA LEU A 251 -7.26 -4.71 -21.62
C LEU A 251 -5.85 -4.20 -21.34
N ARG A 252 -5.71 -2.91 -21.04
CA ARG A 252 -4.41 -2.28 -20.73
C ARG A 252 -3.76 -2.78 -19.45
N LEU A 253 -4.51 -3.43 -18.54
CA LEU A 253 -3.90 -4.08 -17.37
C LEU A 253 -2.95 -5.22 -17.76
N ASN A 254 -3.05 -5.79 -18.97
CA ASN A 254 -2.10 -6.80 -19.44
C ASN A 254 -0.66 -6.27 -19.46
N ASP A 255 -0.48 -4.99 -19.80
CA ASP A 255 0.84 -4.34 -19.84
C ASP A 255 1.48 -4.23 -18.44
N TYR A 256 0.69 -4.33 -17.37
CA TYR A 256 1.17 -4.21 -15.98
C TYR A 256 1.54 -5.55 -15.36
N LEU A 257 1.14 -6.68 -15.97
CA LEU A 257 1.43 -8.00 -15.42
C LEU A 257 2.93 -8.24 -15.15
N PRO A 258 3.87 -7.82 -16.03
CA PRO A 258 5.30 -7.95 -15.74
C PRO A 258 5.76 -7.22 -14.48
N LEU A 259 5.18 -6.05 -14.15
CA LEU A 259 5.47 -5.34 -12.88
C LEU A 259 4.97 -6.14 -11.69
N TRP A 260 3.78 -6.73 -11.80
CA TRP A 260 3.20 -7.53 -10.73
C TRP A 260 3.96 -8.82 -10.48
N GLU A 261 4.59 -9.38 -11.51
CA GLU A 261 5.51 -10.54 -11.38
C GLU A 261 6.80 -10.21 -10.61
N ARG A 262 7.14 -8.92 -10.44
CA ARG A 262 8.25 -8.51 -9.55
C ARG A 262 7.82 -8.42 -8.08
N LEU A 263 6.54 -8.51 -7.75
CA LEU A 263 6.12 -8.46 -6.34
C LEU A 263 6.43 -9.78 -5.65
N ASP A 264 7.06 -9.71 -4.48
CA ASP A 264 7.26 -10.88 -3.62
C ASP A 264 6.04 -11.20 -2.76
N SER A 265 5.22 -10.18 -2.51
CA SER A 265 4.03 -10.24 -1.67
C SER A 265 3.12 -9.06 -2.00
N LEU A 266 1.81 -9.21 -1.77
CA LEU A 266 0.82 -8.15 -1.94
C LEU A 266 -0.01 -7.93 -0.66
N ILE A 267 0.04 -6.71 -0.14
CA ILE A 267 -0.82 -6.22 0.94
C ILE A 267 -1.93 -5.37 0.33
N VAL A 268 -3.17 -5.61 0.72
CA VAL A 268 -4.33 -4.83 0.29
C VAL A 268 -4.91 -4.03 1.45
N LEU A 269 -4.88 -2.70 1.34
CA LEU A 269 -5.62 -1.78 2.19
C LEU A 269 -7.06 -1.67 1.68
N TYR A 270 -7.96 -2.45 2.28
CA TYR A 270 -9.32 -2.64 1.80
C TYR A 270 -10.31 -1.79 2.59
N PRO A 271 -10.82 -0.66 2.04
CA PRO A 271 -11.89 0.06 2.70
C PRO A 271 -13.14 -0.82 2.80
N THR A 272 -13.78 -0.87 3.97
CA THR A 272 -15.02 -1.65 4.15
C THR A 272 -16.15 -1.17 3.26
N ASP A 273 -16.05 0.06 2.75
CA ASP A 273 -16.86 0.64 1.70
C ASP A 273 -15.98 1.49 0.77
N TYR A 274 -15.85 1.11 -0.50
CA TYR A 274 -15.00 1.84 -1.45
C TYR A 274 -15.45 3.29 -1.65
N ARG A 275 -16.73 3.60 -1.39
CA ARG A 275 -17.30 4.95 -1.51
C ARG A 275 -16.71 5.92 -0.49
N CYS A 276 -16.08 5.42 0.59
CA CYS A 276 -15.31 6.24 1.51
C CYS A 276 -14.19 7.04 0.79
N SER A 277 -13.67 6.55 -0.33
CA SER A 277 -12.67 7.28 -1.11
C SER A 277 -13.17 8.64 -1.62
N LEU A 278 -14.47 8.79 -1.93
CA LEU A 278 -15.06 10.07 -2.30
C LEU A 278 -15.05 11.05 -1.12
N GLU A 279 -15.53 10.60 0.04
CA GLU A 279 -15.59 11.43 1.24
C GLU A 279 -14.19 11.80 1.75
N TRP A 280 -13.24 10.86 1.71
CA TRP A 280 -11.85 11.15 2.05
C TRP A 280 -11.21 12.12 1.07
N ARG A 281 -11.57 12.07 -0.22
CA ARG A 281 -11.10 13.06 -1.20
C ARG A 281 -11.68 14.44 -0.91
N LYS A 282 -12.97 14.54 -0.61
CA LYS A 282 -13.62 15.80 -0.21
C LYS A 282 -12.93 16.41 1.02
N GLN A 283 -12.64 15.61 2.04
CA GLN A 283 -11.94 16.06 3.25
C GLN A 283 -10.51 16.55 2.93
N ALA A 284 -9.75 15.82 2.11
CA ALA A 284 -8.41 16.24 1.72
C ALA A 284 -8.41 17.56 0.93
N GLU A 285 -9.38 17.73 0.03
CA GLU A 285 -9.53 18.98 -0.74
C GLU A 285 -9.89 20.16 0.18
N GLN A 286 -10.82 19.97 1.12
CA GLN A 286 -11.18 20.98 2.12
C GLN A 286 -9.99 21.41 2.97
N GLN A 287 -9.14 20.46 3.40
CA GLN A 287 -7.91 20.77 4.15
C GLN A 287 -6.92 21.59 3.30
N MET A 288 -6.78 21.28 2.00
CA MET A 288 -5.93 22.06 1.10
C MET A 288 -6.45 23.49 0.90
N ILE A 289 -7.77 23.66 0.73
CA ILE A 289 -8.41 24.98 0.59
C ILE A 289 -8.26 25.78 1.88
N ALA A 290 -8.48 25.16 3.05
CA ALA A 290 -8.28 25.79 4.35
C ALA A 290 -6.82 26.23 4.58
N ALA A 291 -5.86 25.52 3.99
CA ALA A 291 -4.44 25.89 3.97
C ALA A 291 -4.08 26.96 2.92
N GLY A 292 -5.08 27.57 2.25
CA GLY A 292 -4.88 28.67 1.31
C GLY A 292 -4.50 28.26 -0.12
N LYS A 293 -4.63 26.97 -0.47
CA LYS A 293 -4.38 26.47 -1.83
C LYS A 293 -5.67 26.50 -2.67
N SER A 294 -5.55 26.57 -3.98
CA SER A 294 -6.67 26.32 -4.89
C SER A 294 -7.15 24.87 -4.75
N GLY A 295 -8.46 24.64 -4.87
CA GLY A 295 -9.03 23.31 -4.84
C GLY A 295 -10.20 23.12 -5.81
N MET A 296 -10.56 21.86 -6.02
CA MET A 296 -11.68 21.41 -6.83
C MET A 296 -13.02 21.67 -6.15
N THR A 297 -14.08 21.89 -6.95
CA THR A 297 -15.45 21.91 -6.41
C THR A 297 -15.91 20.50 -6.05
N ASN A 298 -16.96 20.36 -5.24
CA ASN A 298 -17.52 19.04 -4.92
C ASN A 298 -17.93 18.26 -6.18
N ALA A 299 -18.43 18.94 -7.21
CA ALA A 299 -18.81 18.32 -8.48
C ALA A 299 -17.57 17.81 -9.24
N ASP A 300 -16.49 18.60 -9.28
CA ASP A 300 -15.23 18.19 -9.90
C ASP A 300 -14.62 16.98 -9.17
N ILE A 301 -14.69 16.96 -7.83
CA ILE A 301 -14.24 15.82 -7.01
C ILE A 301 -15.05 14.56 -7.34
N GLU A 302 -16.37 14.68 -7.45
CA GLU A 302 -17.23 13.55 -7.81
C GLU A 302 -16.94 13.04 -9.21
N GLN A 303 -16.74 13.94 -10.19
CA GLN A 303 -16.33 13.56 -11.54
C GLN A 303 -14.96 12.86 -11.53
N PHE A 304 -14.00 13.39 -10.76
CA PHE A 304 -12.68 12.81 -10.59
C PHE A 304 -12.77 11.40 -10.03
N VAL A 305 -13.42 11.20 -8.89
CA VAL A 305 -13.51 9.89 -8.25
C VAL A 305 -14.29 8.89 -9.11
N ASN A 306 -15.40 9.32 -9.72
CA ASN A 306 -16.18 8.47 -10.61
C ASN A 306 -15.36 8.05 -11.85
N TYR A 307 -14.49 8.90 -12.39
CA TYR A 307 -13.61 8.52 -13.49
C TYR A 307 -12.70 7.34 -13.13
N PHE A 308 -12.10 7.33 -11.92
CA PHE A 308 -11.31 6.20 -11.45
C PHE A 308 -12.18 4.95 -11.25
N TRP A 309 -13.38 5.08 -10.68
CA TRP A 309 -14.31 3.95 -10.54
C TRP A 309 -14.82 3.42 -11.89
N ARG A 310 -14.94 4.26 -12.92
CA ARG A 310 -15.22 3.81 -14.29
C ARG A 310 -14.05 3.06 -14.90
N SER A 311 -12.82 3.48 -14.61
CA SER A 311 -11.63 2.83 -15.15
C SER A 311 -11.41 1.43 -14.57
N LEU A 312 -11.45 1.30 -13.24
CA LEU A 312 -11.27 0.03 -12.52
C LEU A 312 -12.20 0.00 -11.31
N HIS A 313 -13.44 -0.44 -11.51
CA HIS A 313 -14.46 -0.43 -10.46
C HIS A 313 -14.08 -1.34 -9.27
N PRO A 314 -14.03 -0.84 -8.01
CA PRO A 314 -13.56 -1.65 -6.86
C PRO A 314 -14.34 -2.95 -6.61
N GLU A 315 -15.64 -2.97 -6.85
CA GLU A 315 -16.46 -4.19 -6.73
C GLU A 315 -16.10 -5.27 -7.77
N LEU A 316 -15.60 -4.89 -8.95
CA LEU A 316 -15.23 -5.83 -10.00
C LEU A 316 -13.79 -6.31 -9.83
N PHE A 317 -12.88 -5.43 -9.41
CA PHE A 317 -11.45 -5.72 -9.37
C PHE A 317 -10.93 -6.03 -7.97
N ILE A 318 -11.26 -5.23 -6.95
CA ILE A 318 -10.63 -5.31 -5.62
C ILE A 318 -11.35 -6.33 -4.75
N LYS A 319 -12.69 -6.33 -4.75
CA LYS A 319 -13.50 -7.22 -3.91
C LYS A 319 -13.31 -8.71 -4.23
N PRO A 320 -13.12 -9.14 -5.49
CA PRO A 320 -12.70 -10.51 -5.78
C PRO A 320 -11.23 -10.75 -5.42
N LEU A 321 -10.34 -9.77 -5.70
CA LEU A 321 -8.90 -9.91 -5.45
C LEU A 321 -8.56 -10.16 -3.98
N VAL A 322 -9.25 -9.52 -3.03
CA VAL A 322 -9.02 -9.77 -1.59
C VAL A 322 -9.34 -11.20 -1.15
N LYS A 323 -10.06 -11.97 -1.99
CA LYS A 323 -10.35 -13.40 -1.77
C LYS A 323 -9.39 -14.32 -2.52
N ASP A 324 -8.58 -13.79 -3.42
CA ASP A 324 -7.61 -14.55 -4.19
C ASP A 324 -6.32 -14.74 -3.37
N THR A 325 -6.24 -15.87 -2.70
CA THR A 325 -5.11 -16.24 -1.85
C THR A 325 -3.86 -16.58 -2.65
N THR A 326 -3.97 -16.80 -3.96
CA THR A 326 -2.79 -17.03 -4.80
C THR A 326 -2.04 -15.73 -5.09
N VAL A 327 -2.73 -14.59 -5.02
CA VAL A 327 -2.15 -13.27 -5.33
C VAL A 327 -1.99 -12.39 -4.09
N VAL A 328 -2.94 -12.41 -3.14
CA VAL A 328 -2.94 -11.54 -1.96
C VAL A 328 -2.43 -12.28 -0.73
N ASP A 329 -1.41 -11.70 -0.09
CA ASP A 329 -0.80 -12.24 1.13
C ASP A 329 -1.44 -11.73 2.40
N MET A 330 -1.95 -10.49 2.38
CA MET A 330 -2.55 -9.87 3.55
C MET A 330 -3.59 -8.83 3.14
N VAL A 331 -4.72 -8.84 3.83
CA VAL A 331 -5.75 -7.80 3.73
C VAL A 331 -5.82 -7.07 5.06
N ILE A 332 -5.85 -5.74 4.98
CA ILE A 332 -6.04 -4.84 6.12
C ILE A 332 -7.30 -4.03 5.83
N GLU A 333 -8.36 -4.29 6.57
CA GLU A 333 -9.60 -3.54 6.42
C GLU A 333 -9.44 -2.12 6.99
N ILE A 334 -10.04 -1.15 6.30
CA ILE A 334 -10.05 0.25 6.70
C ILE A 334 -11.50 0.69 6.90
N HIS A 335 -11.83 1.13 8.11
CA HIS A 335 -13.14 1.68 8.43
C HIS A 335 -13.30 3.12 7.91
N PRO A 336 -14.53 3.66 7.82
CA PRO A 336 -14.77 5.02 7.32
C PRO A 336 -14.01 6.14 8.06
N ASP A 337 -13.72 5.93 9.35
CA ASP A 337 -12.92 6.83 10.20
C ASP A 337 -11.40 6.65 10.02
N ARG A 338 -10.97 5.80 9.07
CA ARG A 338 -9.59 5.39 8.77
C ARG A 338 -8.93 4.55 9.86
N SER A 339 -9.68 4.08 10.85
CA SER A 339 -9.18 3.07 11.78
C SER A 339 -9.04 1.70 11.10
N PHE A 340 -8.12 0.88 11.60
CA PHE A 340 -7.88 -0.47 11.08
C PHE A 340 -8.94 -1.45 11.61
N GLY A 341 -9.59 -2.15 10.71
CA GLY A 341 -10.49 -3.26 10.99
C GLY A 341 -9.74 -4.60 11.08
N GLN A 342 -10.30 -5.63 10.45
CA GLN A 342 -9.70 -6.95 10.41
C GLN A 342 -8.36 -6.95 9.65
N VAL A 343 -7.43 -7.76 10.13
CA VAL A 343 -6.16 -8.05 9.44
C VAL A 343 -6.10 -9.55 9.27
N TYR A 344 -6.07 -10.04 8.04
CA TYR A 344 -6.13 -11.48 7.75
C TYR A 344 -5.26 -11.88 6.57
N CYS A 345 -4.86 -13.15 6.58
CA CYS A 345 -4.25 -13.84 5.45
C CYS A 345 -5.01 -15.16 5.21
N ASP A 346 -5.55 -15.32 4.01
CA ASP A 346 -6.30 -16.52 3.63
C ASP A 346 -5.43 -17.55 2.90
N ARG A 347 -4.15 -17.24 2.64
CA ARG A 347 -3.17 -18.26 2.22
C ARG A 347 -3.17 -19.39 3.24
N THR A 348 -3.67 -20.54 2.83
CA THR A 348 -3.36 -21.80 3.50
C THR A 348 -1.87 -22.03 3.33
N GLU A 349 -1.15 -22.27 4.42
CA GLU A 349 0.25 -22.65 4.37
C GLU A 349 0.38 -23.98 3.63
N GLY A 350 0.52 -23.90 2.31
CA GLY A 350 0.75 -25.01 1.41
C GLY A 350 2.25 -25.20 1.25
N VAL A 351 2.77 -26.20 1.96
CA VAL A 351 3.96 -27.01 1.64
C VAL A 351 4.70 -26.54 0.38
N THR A 352 5.86 -25.91 0.57
CA THR A 352 6.87 -25.79 -0.48
C THR A 352 7.33 -27.21 -0.80
N SER A 353 6.67 -27.88 -1.75
CA SER A 353 7.15 -29.15 -2.26
C SER A 353 8.39 -28.89 -3.10
N GLN A 354 9.54 -29.24 -2.52
CA GLN A 354 10.70 -29.63 -3.28
C GLN A 354 10.28 -30.79 -4.20
N ALA A 355 10.14 -30.51 -5.50
CA ALA A 355 10.10 -31.54 -6.53
C ALA A 355 10.41 -30.91 -7.89
N ASN A 356 11.70 -30.85 -8.21
CA ASN A 356 12.24 -31.26 -9.52
C ASN A 356 13.77 -31.17 -9.45
N GLN A 357 14.35 -32.07 -8.64
CA GLN A 357 15.59 -32.73 -9.02
C GLN A 357 15.20 -34.17 -9.36
N LEU A 358 15.82 -34.68 -10.44
CA LEU A 358 15.78 -36.04 -10.97
C LEU A 358 14.63 -36.29 -11.96
N GLU A 359 14.95 -36.21 -13.24
CA GLU A 359 15.08 -37.43 -14.06
C GLU A 359 15.93 -37.13 -15.32
N THR A 360 17.01 -37.92 -15.42
CA THR A 360 17.83 -38.34 -16.57
C THR A 360 17.79 -37.58 -17.90
#